data_AF-A0A3P9A554-F1
#
_entry.id   AF-A0A3P9A554-F1
#
_cell.length_a   1.000
_cell.length_b   1.000
_cell.length_c   1.000
_cell.angle_alpha   90.00
_cell.angle_beta   90.00
_cell.angle_gamma   90.00
#
_symmetry.space_group_name_H-M   'P 1'
#
loop_
_entity.id
_entity.type
_entity.pdbx_description
1 polymer ?
#
loop_
_entity_poly.entity_id
_entity_poly.type
_entity_poly.pdbx_seq_one_letter_code
_entity_poly.pdbx_strand_id
1 'polypeptide(L)'
;KKKCTHGLSLVFSMLDPCSAYISLNEPWRNTEFHVNNTSGVPLCDNHVSGEWYRFTGMAGDAMPTFCIAENHCGTHAPIWLNGSHPEVGGDGIITLPVCASFNDNCCQWNASADVKACTGGFYVYRLPRPSVCFHVYCGHFYDICDEVECRGPQCPQSDCRCSPGTTLGPDKQTCLDVNECEKGNGGCAEVCVNTKGSRQCECGPGRVLDDNGHTCKEIAGCHNNNGGCSHSCAVILGSYRCLCPRGLELGDDRRTCQVPVQCGSSSIEVSVPKDLVGGLELFLSNSSCRGVSNGTHITLRFSLKTCGTVVEVIDDKIVGTNLVTGLPKSSPGPGSGSNTDMIIRTSKLLLPVTCEFPRHYEVSDGYQASLLGTALEMAGHAKGLFPFSLELFKSAEFSEPYRDPPQLHLQDSLYFGVEPREKVEGLAALVESCFATPSAKADQALKYYLIKDGCISDDMVRQYSSKDQLSKHYQVPVFKFIGKDNREVYLHCRVLVCGAGDSRCSQGCRARLRRELWSPEEDQDHHVLSGGPIHILPD
;
A
#
# COMPACT_ATOMS: atom_id res chain seq x y z
N LYS A 1 58.66 -24.87 -24.78
CA LYS A 1 58.49 -23.53 -25.42
C LYS A 1 57.13 -22.98 -25.02
N LYS A 2 57.14 -21.85 -24.32
CA LYS A 2 56.10 -20.85 -23.96
C LYS A 2 54.61 -21.22 -24.08
N LYS A 3 53.91 -21.10 -22.94
CA LYS A 3 52.50 -20.67 -22.83
C LYS A 3 52.33 -19.29 -23.49
N CYS A 4 51.26 -19.10 -24.24
CA CYS A 4 50.56 -17.82 -24.36
C CYS A 4 49.08 -18.05 -24.07
N THR A 5 48.67 -17.56 -22.91
CA THR A 5 47.29 -17.24 -22.52
C THR A 5 46.90 -15.91 -23.17
N HIS A 6 45.85 -15.88 -23.97
CA HIS A 6 45.05 -14.67 -24.15
C HIS A 6 43.63 -15.01 -23.73
N GLY A 7 43.30 -14.65 -22.48
CA GLY A 7 41.91 -14.48 -22.10
C GLY A 7 41.36 -13.30 -22.88
N LEU A 8 40.39 -13.55 -23.75
CA LEU A 8 39.44 -12.49 -24.12
C LEU A 8 38.57 -12.27 -22.88
N SER A 9 38.92 -11.24 -22.12
CA SER A 9 37.95 -10.55 -21.28
C SER A 9 36.92 -9.96 -22.23
N LEU A 10 35.78 -10.64 -22.38
CA LEU A 10 34.56 -10.03 -22.92
C LEU A 10 34.12 -8.98 -21.92
N VAL A 11 34.68 -7.78 -22.04
CA VAL A 11 34.06 -6.58 -21.52
C VAL A 11 32.79 -6.42 -22.35
N PHE A 12 31.65 -6.86 -21.81
CA PHE A 12 30.36 -6.34 -22.23
C PHE A 12 30.40 -4.83 -21.92
N SER A 13 30.91 -4.04 -22.84
CA SER A 13 30.68 -2.61 -22.85
C SER A 13 29.18 -2.44 -22.95
N MET A 14 28.55 -2.10 -21.82
CA MET A 14 27.14 -1.75 -21.72
C MET A 14 26.87 -0.76 -22.85
N LEU A 15 26.03 -1.14 -23.83
CA LEU A 15 25.74 -0.27 -24.96
C LEU A 15 25.24 1.07 -24.42
N ASP A 16 25.76 2.17 -24.97
CA ASP A 16 25.29 3.49 -24.59
C ASP A 16 23.77 3.57 -24.85
N PRO A 17 22.93 3.88 -23.86
CA PRO A 17 21.49 3.96 -24.06
C PRO A 17 21.08 5.02 -25.10
N CYS A 18 21.95 5.98 -25.42
CA CYS A 18 21.77 6.91 -26.54
C CYS A 18 21.88 6.24 -27.93
N SER A 19 22.43 5.02 -27.99
CA SER A 19 22.64 4.24 -29.22
C SER A 19 21.77 2.97 -29.29
N ALA A 20 21.17 2.55 -28.17
CA ALA A 20 20.33 1.37 -28.08
C ALA A 20 19.13 1.64 -27.15
N TYR A 21 17.96 1.90 -27.75
CA TYR A 21 16.71 2.19 -27.06
C TYR A 21 15.50 1.67 -27.84
N ILE A 22 14.37 1.54 -27.16
CA ILE A 22 13.07 1.18 -27.73
C ILE A 22 12.28 2.47 -28.00
N SER A 23 11.83 2.67 -29.23
CA SER A 23 11.02 3.85 -29.58
C SER A 23 9.59 3.69 -29.08
N LEU A 24 9.11 4.68 -28.33
CA LEU A 24 7.69 4.93 -28.04
C LEU A 24 7.20 5.97 -29.04
N ASN A 25 6.36 5.57 -29.98
CA ASN A 25 5.96 6.41 -31.10
C ASN A 25 4.45 6.45 -31.37
N GLU A 26 3.69 5.79 -30.49
CA GLU A 26 2.27 5.66 -30.65
C GLU A 26 1.58 7.01 -30.40
N PRO A 27 0.78 7.51 -31.37
CA PRO A 27 0.18 8.86 -31.30
C PRO A 27 -0.70 9.08 -30.06
N TRP A 28 -1.30 8.02 -29.54
CA TRP A 28 -2.17 8.12 -28.37
C TRP A 28 -1.40 8.46 -27.08
N ARG A 29 -0.08 8.32 -27.04
CA ARG A 29 0.76 8.71 -25.89
C ARG A 29 0.92 10.21 -25.75
N ASN A 30 0.61 10.97 -26.80
CA ASN A 30 0.78 12.40 -26.80
C ASN A 30 -0.14 13.04 -25.74
N THR A 31 0.35 14.05 -25.03
CA THR A 31 -0.46 14.84 -24.07
C THR A 31 -1.71 15.44 -24.70
N GLU A 32 -1.72 15.73 -26.00
CA GLU A 32 -2.88 16.27 -26.70
C GLU A 32 -3.93 15.18 -27.01
N PHE A 33 -3.58 13.91 -26.86
CA PHE A 33 -4.52 12.81 -27.11
C PHE A 33 -5.41 12.58 -25.89
N HIS A 34 -6.70 12.85 -26.04
CA HIS A 34 -7.68 12.71 -24.97
C HIS A 34 -8.51 11.42 -25.14
N VAL A 35 -8.71 10.71 -24.04
CA VAL A 35 -9.67 9.61 -23.95
C VAL A 35 -11.06 10.20 -23.73
N ASN A 36 -11.77 10.46 -24.82
CA ASN A 36 -13.20 10.77 -24.73
C ASN A 36 -13.97 9.49 -24.32
N ASN A 37 -15.01 9.65 -23.50
CA ASN A 37 -15.96 8.61 -23.07
C ASN A 37 -16.63 7.79 -24.20
N THR A 38 -16.30 8.06 -25.46
CA THR A 38 -16.86 7.45 -26.67
C THR A 38 -15.80 6.80 -27.57
N SER A 39 -14.51 6.80 -27.22
CA SER A 39 -13.47 6.27 -28.13
C SER A 39 -12.31 5.59 -27.39
N GLY A 40 -12.44 4.27 -27.22
CA GLY A 40 -11.33 3.37 -26.86
C GLY A 40 -11.29 2.94 -25.40
N VAL A 41 -10.86 1.69 -25.17
CA VAL A 41 -10.46 1.22 -23.84
C VAL A 41 -9.18 1.97 -23.46
N PRO A 42 -9.10 2.61 -22.27
CA PRO A 42 -7.90 3.27 -21.80
C PRO A 42 -6.72 2.32 -21.82
N LEU A 43 -5.58 2.81 -22.30
CA LEU A 43 -4.39 2.01 -22.55
C LEU A 43 -3.53 1.90 -21.30
N CYS A 44 -2.62 0.92 -21.30
CA CYS A 44 -1.72 0.64 -20.19
C CYS A 44 -0.33 0.22 -20.70
N ASP A 45 0.71 0.73 -20.04
CA ASP A 45 2.10 0.43 -20.37
C ASP A 45 2.62 -0.84 -19.67
N ASN A 46 1.82 -1.91 -19.65
CA ASN A 46 2.20 -3.18 -19.00
C ASN A 46 3.45 -3.83 -19.64
N HIS A 47 3.75 -3.46 -20.89
CA HIS A 47 4.92 -3.92 -21.65
C HIS A 47 6.20 -3.12 -21.36
N VAL A 48 6.09 -1.95 -20.74
CA VAL A 48 7.24 -1.16 -20.29
C VAL A 48 7.81 -1.84 -19.05
N SER A 49 9.12 -2.14 -19.03
CA SER A 49 9.70 -2.92 -17.93
C SER A 49 11.19 -2.68 -17.70
N GLY A 50 11.59 -1.44 -17.46
CA GLY A 50 12.94 -1.09 -17.02
C GLY A 50 14.01 -1.12 -18.11
N GLU A 51 13.62 -1.25 -19.39
CA GLU A 51 14.51 -1.02 -20.54
C GLU A 51 14.67 0.47 -20.84
N TRP A 52 15.56 0.83 -21.77
CA TRP A 52 15.71 2.21 -22.23
C TRP A 52 14.74 2.53 -23.36
N TYR A 53 13.97 3.61 -23.20
CA TYR A 53 12.94 4.06 -24.13
C TYR A 53 13.21 5.48 -24.62
N ARG A 54 12.70 5.81 -25.81
CA ARG A 54 12.74 7.16 -26.38
C ARG A 54 11.39 7.52 -26.98
N PHE A 55 10.85 8.69 -26.62
CA PHE A 55 9.68 9.25 -27.30
C PHE A 55 10.08 9.77 -28.69
N THR A 56 9.33 9.36 -29.70
CA THR A 56 9.56 9.71 -31.10
C THR A 56 8.25 9.82 -31.88
N GLY A 57 8.28 10.39 -33.08
CA GLY A 57 7.11 10.42 -33.95
C GLY A 57 5.95 11.21 -33.33
N MET A 58 4.72 10.72 -33.47
CA MET A 58 3.52 11.41 -33.00
C MET A 58 3.31 11.36 -31.49
N ALA A 59 4.04 10.48 -30.78
CA ALA A 59 3.99 10.44 -29.33
C ALA A 59 4.57 11.71 -28.69
N GLY A 60 5.43 12.44 -29.39
CA GLY A 60 6.19 13.57 -28.86
C GLY A 60 7.70 13.35 -28.97
N ASP A 61 8.49 14.32 -28.51
CA ASP A 61 9.95 14.31 -28.51
C ASP A 61 10.56 14.03 -27.13
N ALA A 62 9.81 14.25 -26.05
CA ALA A 62 10.21 13.96 -24.67
C ALA A 62 9.01 13.75 -23.74
N MET A 63 9.26 13.25 -22.51
CA MET A 63 8.22 13.20 -21.48
C MET A 63 7.86 14.64 -21.05
N PRO A 64 6.58 14.95 -20.77
CA PRO A 64 6.21 16.24 -20.20
C PRO A 64 6.80 16.39 -18.79
N THR A 65 7.26 17.59 -18.47
CA THR A 65 7.83 17.97 -17.16
C THR A 65 6.87 18.76 -16.28
N PHE A 66 5.64 18.92 -16.76
CA PHE A 66 4.53 19.58 -16.10
C PHE A 66 3.38 18.59 -15.89
N CYS A 67 2.49 18.92 -14.96
CA CYS A 67 1.35 18.08 -14.66
C CYS A 67 0.41 17.92 -15.86
N ILE A 68 0.08 16.67 -16.17
CA ILE A 68 -0.90 16.31 -17.19
C ILE A 68 -2.21 15.94 -16.51
N ALA A 69 -3.33 16.54 -16.94
CA ALA A 69 -4.64 16.22 -16.41
C ALA A 69 -5.07 14.78 -16.73
N GLU A 70 -5.97 14.20 -15.92
CA GLU A 70 -6.52 12.87 -16.18
C GLU A 70 -7.22 12.77 -17.54
N ASN A 71 -7.30 11.54 -18.09
CA ASN A 71 -7.87 11.25 -19.40
C ASN A 71 -7.04 11.73 -20.61
N HIS A 72 -5.77 12.09 -20.41
CA HIS A 72 -4.82 12.39 -21.48
C HIS A 72 -3.88 11.20 -21.76
N CYS A 73 -3.09 11.29 -22.84
CA CYS A 73 -2.12 10.27 -23.25
C CYS A 73 -2.74 8.88 -23.46
N GLY A 74 -4.01 8.85 -23.88
CA GLY A 74 -4.68 7.59 -24.20
C GLY A 74 -5.01 6.73 -22.98
N THR A 75 -4.93 7.30 -21.77
CA THR A 75 -5.21 6.60 -20.51
C THR A 75 -5.99 7.47 -19.53
N HIS A 76 -6.40 6.90 -18.40
CA HIS A 76 -7.05 7.65 -17.32
C HIS A 76 -6.04 8.32 -16.37
N ALA A 77 -4.92 7.65 -16.07
CA ALA A 77 -3.88 8.17 -15.19
C ALA A 77 -2.55 8.38 -15.94
N PRO A 78 -2.37 9.54 -16.60
CA PRO A 78 -1.15 9.84 -17.35
C PRO A 78 0.06 10.00 -16.42
N ILE A 79 1.20 9.48 -16.85
CA ILE A 79 2.49 9.61 -16.16
C ILE A 79 3.36 10.65 -16.85
N TRP A 80 3.89 11.58 -16.05
CA TRP A 80 4.77 12.67 -16.46
C TRP A 80 6.04 12.71 -15.60
N LEU A 81 7.08 13.44 -16.04
CA LEU A 81 8.37 13.55 -15.36
C LEU A 81 8.32 14.68 -14.33
N ASN A 82 8.48 14.38 -13.05
CA ASN A 82 8.51 15.41 -12.02
C ASN A 82 9.93 15.92 -11.78
N GLY A 83 10.37 16.82 -12.66
CA GLY A 83 11.65 17.49 -12.54
C GLY A 83 12.12 18.03 -13.88
N SER A 84 13.32 18.60 -13.90
CA SER A 84 13.91 19.16 -15.12
C SER A 84 14.74 18.12 -15.88
N HIS A 85 14.71 18.16 -17.21
CA HIS A 85 15.57 17.28 -18.02
C HIS A 85 17.07 17.61 -17.82
N PRO A 86 17.97 16.60 -17.87
CA PRO A 86 19.40 16.82 -17.69
C PRO A 86 20.06 17.58 -18.85
N GLU A 87 21.19 18.24 -18.59
CA GLU A 87 21.98 18.89 -19.64
C GLU A 87 22.95 17.91 -20.33
N VAL A 88 23.22 18.12 -21.63
CA VAL A 88 24.17 17.26 -22.38
C VAL A 88 25.60 17.49 -21.89
N GLY A 89 26.24 16.40 -21.45
CA GLY A 89 27.66 16.37 -21.09
C GLY A 89 27.98 16.71 -19.63
N GLY A 90 27.00 17.21 -18.85
CA GLY A 90 27.18 17.57 -17.43
C GLY A 90 26.79 16.46 -16.44
N ASP A 91 25.62 15.83 -16.65
CA ASP A 91 24.97 15.07 -15.56
C ASP A 91 25.05 13.54 -15.70
N GLY A 92 25.36 13.02 -16.89
CA GLY A 92 25.35 11.57 -17.14
C GLY A 92 23.94 10.98 -17.09
N ILE A 93 23.77 9.86 -16.37
CA ILE A 93 22.44 9.28 -16.09
C ILE A 93 21.99 9.79 -14.72
N ILE A 94 20.84 10.44 -14.67
CA ILE A 94 20.23 10.93 -13.43
C ILE A 94 18.92 10.21 -13.15
N THR A 95 18.57 10.02 -11.88
CA THR A 95 17.29 9.44 -11.47
C THR A 95 16.34 10.57 -11.08
N LEU A 96 15.21 10.65 -11.76
CA LEU A 96 14.17 11.66 -11.53
C LEU A 96 12.85 10.97 -11.12
N PRO A 97 12.04 11.62 -10.27
CA PRO A 97 10.73 11.09 -9.96
C PRO A 97 9.78 11.24 -11.16
N VAL A 98 8.89 10.27 -11.34
CA VAL A 98 7.77 10.33 -12.29
C VAL A 98 6.48 10.26 -11.50
N CYS A 99 5.49 11.04 -11.93
CA CYS A 99 4.22 11.21 -11.23
C CYS A 99 3.07 10.81 -12.13
N ALA A 100 2.09 10.10 -11.57
CA ALA A 100 0.83 9.78 -12.23
C ALA A 100 -0.28 10.69 -11.70
N SER A 101 -0.99 11.33 -12.61
CA SER A 101 -2.09 12.24 -12.28
C SER A 101 -3.42 11.51 -12.22
N PHE A 102 -4.21 11.72 -11.17
CA PHE A 102 -5.55 11.14 -11.03
C PHE A 102 -6.37 11.84 -9.95
N ASN A 103 -7.70 11.96 -10.12
CA ASN A 103 -8.61 12.53 -9.14
C ASN A 103 -8.19 13.95 -8.71
N ASP A 104 -7.89 14.79 -9.71
CA ASP A 104 -7.38 16.16 -9.56
C ASP A 104 -6.07 16.29 -8.76
N ASN A 105 -5.36 15.18 -8.50
CA ASN A 105 -4.02 15.20 -7.91
C ASN A 105 -2.96 14.86 -8.98
N CYS A 106 -2.03 15.78 -9.19
CA CYS A 106 -0.96 15.67 -10.18
C CYS A 106 0.12 14.63 -9.86
N CYS A 107 0.26 14.19 -8.61
CA CYS A 107 1.19 13.14 -8.23
C CYS A 107 0.55 12.19 -7.22
N GLN A 108 -0.60 11.62 -7.62
CA GLN A 108 -1.32 10.64 -6.81
C GLN A 108 -0.47 9.37 -6.59
N TRP A 109 0.30 8.99 -7.61
CA TRP A 109 1.31 7.94 -7.50
C TRP A 109 2.64 8.45 -8.01
N ASN A 110 3.74 7.96 -7.42
CA ASN A 110 5.09 8.27 -7.85
C ASN A 110 5.91 7.01 -8.09
N ALA A 111 6.92 7.14 -8.93
CA ALA A 111 7.98 6.18 -9.12
C ALA A 111 9.27 6.93 -9.47
N SER A 112 10.35 6.21 -9.75
CA SER A 112 11.61 6.81 -10.21
C SER A 112 11.99 6.26 -11.57
N ALA A 113 12.43 7.15 -12.46
CA ALA A 113 12.93 6.81 -13.78
C ALA A 113 14.34 7.38 -13.95
N ASP A 114 15.20 6.65 -14.65
CA ASP A 114 16.52 7.19 -15.01
C ASP A 114 16.45 7.89 -16.36
N VAL A 115 17.08 9.05 -16.47
CA VAL A 115 17.05 9.91 -17.64
C VAL A 115 18.47 10.26 -18.05
N LYS A 116 18.75 10.22 -19.35
CA LYS A 116 20.02 10.66 -19.93
C LYS A 116 19.77 11.59 -21.11
N ALA A 117 20.49 12.70 -21.14
CA ALA A 117 20.55 13.61 -22.29
C ALA A 117 21.58 13.10 -23.31
N CYS A 118 21.17 12.98 -24.57
CA CYS A 118 22.00 12.49 -25.65
C CYS A 118 22.50 13.62 -26.55
N THR A 119 23.71 13.48 -27.09
CA THR A 119 24.38 14.49 -27.93
C THR A 119 23.64 14.81 -29.23
N GLY A 120 22.65 14.00 -29.60
CA GLY A 120 21.76 14.24 -30.74
C GLY A 120 20.51 15.07 -30.41
N GLY A 121 20.44 15.70 -29.23
CA GLY A 121 19.33 16.58 -28.88
C GLY A 121 18.06 15.85 -28.45
N PHE A 122 18.20 14.69 -27.81
CA PHE A 122 17.05 13.88 -27.36
C PHE A 122 17.35 13.22 -26.02
N TYR A 123 16.28 12.72 -25.39
CA TYR A 123 16.35 12.05 -24.10
C TYR A 123 16.02 10.58 -24.22
N VAL A 124 16.67 9.77 -23.39
CA VAL A 124 16.33 8.36 -23.20
C VAL A 124 15.99 8.11 -21.74
N TYR A 125 14.99 7.26 -21.52
CA TYR A 125 14.37 7.04 -20.22
C TYR A 125 14.38 5.56 -19.88
N ARG A 126 14.86 5.20 -18.68
CA ARG A 126 14.68 3.86 -18.13
C ARG A 126 13.42 3.84 -17.29
N LEU A 127 12.31 3.39 -17.89
CA LEU A 127 10.98 3.52 -17.33
C LEU A 127 10.56 2.22 -16.60
N PRO A 128 10.17 2.27 -15.31
CA PRO A 128 9.71 1.08 -14.59
C PRO A 128 8.36 0.59 -15.10
N ARG A 129 8.03 -0.68 -14.80
CA ARG A 129 6.70 -1.21 -15.11
C ARG A 129 5.64 -0.53 -14.22
N PRO A 130 4.55 0.03 -14.78
CA PRO A 130 3.48 0.60 -13.98
C PRO A 130 2.79 -0.45 -13.11
N SER A 131 2.40 -0.05 -11.89
CA SER A 131 1.78 -0.93 -10.87
C SER A 131 0.28 -1.19 -11.11
N VAL A 132 -0.39 -0.40 -11.96
CA VAL A 132 -1.84 -0.44 -12.20
C VAL A 132 -2.16 -0.26 -13.68
N CYS A 133 -3.21 -0.95 -14.17
CA CYS A 133 -3.58 -1.07 -15.59
C CYS A 133 -4.33 0.15 -16.20
N PHE A 134 -3.97 1.37 -15.80
CA PHE A 134 -4.45 2.64 -16.42
C PHE A 134 -3.37 3.74 -16.36
N HIS A 135 -2.11 3.31 -16.25
CA HIS A 135 -0.93 4.15 -16.23
C HIS A 135 -0.22 4.07 -17.58
N VAL A 136 0.04 5.23 -18.19
CA VAL A 136 0.77 5.37 -19.45
C VAL A 136 1.77 6.50 -19.32
N TYR A 137 3.00 6.28 -19.79
CA TYR A 137 3.99 7.34 -19.90
C TYR A 137 3.66 8.25 -21.09
N CYS A 138 3.41 9.52 -20.79
CA CYS A 138 3.09 10.54 -21.77
C CYS A 138 4.32 10.96 -22.57
N GLY A 139 4.13 11.24 -23.84
CA GLY A 139 5.04 12.10 -24.60
C GLY A 139 4.39 13.45 -24.88
N HIS A 140 5.20 14.48 -25.04
CA HIS A 140 4.76 15.83 -25.38
C HIS A 140 5.60 16.35 -26.55
N PHE A 141 5.06 17.28 -27.33
CA PHE A 141 5.86 18.09 -28.25
C PHE A 141 6.23 19.37 -27.54
N TYR A 142 7.53 19.58 -27.31
CA TYR A 142 8.01 20.85 -26.82
C TYR A 142 8.06 21.89 -27.93
N ASP A 143 7.87 23.16 -27.56
CA ASP A 143 7.87 24.26 -28.50
C ASP A 143 9.28 24.46 -29.05
N ILE A 144 9.40 24.69 -30.35
CA ILE A 144 10.67 25.12 -30.96
C ILE A 144 10.80 26.62 -30.70
N CYS A 145 11.97 27.09 -30.27
CA CYS A 145 12.22 28.52 -30.10
C CYS A 145 12.01 29.26 -31.42
N ASP A 146 11.38 30.44 -31.33
CA ASP A 146 11.27 31.33 -32.47
C ASP A 146 12.68 31.87 -32.81
N GLU A 147 13.15 31.61 -34.04
CA GLU A 147 14.32 32.32 -34.55
C GLU A 147 13.95 33.80 -34.73
N VAL A 148 14.62 34.68 -33.99
CA VAL A 148 14.41 36.12 -34.16
C VAL A 148 14.87 36.51 -35.58
N GLU A 149 13.95 36.97 -36.44
CA GLU A 149 14.31 37.60 -37.73
C GLU A 149 15.19 38.83 -37.47
N CYS A 150 16.50 38.62 -37.47
CA CYS A 150 17.46 39.70 -37.36
C CYS A 150 17.63 40.35 -38.75
N ARG A 151 17.12 41.57 -38.93
CA ARG A 151 17.32 42.36 -40.16
C ARG A 151 18.44 43.37 -39.97
N GLY A 152 19.67 42.97 -40.32
CA GLY A 152 20.82 43.87 -40.36
C GLY A 152 22.10 43.17 -40.85
N PRO A 153 23.10 43.90 -41.37
CA PRO A 153 24.35 43.34 -41.89
C PRO A 153 25.32 42.78 -40.82
N GLN A 154 24.91 42.75 -39.55
CA GLN A 154 25.67 42.21 -38.42
C GLN A 154 24.75 41.41 -37.48
N CYS A 155 24.08 40.38 -38.01
CA CYS A 155 23.40 39.41 -37.17
C CYS A 155 24.41 38.34 -36.74
N PRO A 156 24.68 38.16 -35.43
CA PRO A 156 25.24 36.90 -34.96
C PRO A 156 24.25 35.77 -35.28
N GLN A 157 24.72 34.53 -35.24
CA GLN A 157 23.92 33.29 -35.32
C GLN A 157 22.53 33.45 -34.68
N SER A 158 21.48 32.89 -35.29
CA SER A 158 20.09 32.97 -34.81
C SER A 158 20.04 32.72 -33.29
N ASP A 159 19.75 33.77 -32.53
CA ASP A 159 19.69 33.71 -31.07
C ASP A 159 18.30 33.20 -30.69
N CYS A 160 18.21 31.89 -30.54
CA CYS A 160 16.97 31.18 -30.28
C CYS A 160 16.50 31.47 -28.85
N ARG A 161 15.35 32.15 -28.72
CA ARG A 161 14.83 32.59 -27.42
C ARG A 161 13.58 31.83 -27.05
N CYS A 162 13.60 31.23 -25.87
CA CYS A 162 12.47 30.54 -25.30
C CYS A 162 11.51 31.47 -24.55
N SER A 163 10.24 31.06 -24.48
CA SER A 163 9.21 31.76 -23.71
C SER A 163 9.57 31.81 -22.22
N PRO A 164 9.09 32.82 -21.46
CA PRO A 164 9.27 32.85 -20.01
C PRO A 164 8.80 31.54 -19.35
N GLY A 165 9.54 31.07 -18.35
CA GLY A 165 9.27 29.78 -17.69
C GLY A 165 9.83 28.56 -18.44
N THR A 166 10.52 28.75 -19.57
CA THR A 166 11.15 27.67 -20.34
C THR A 166 12.64 27.95 -20.59
N THR A 167 13.43 26.91 -20.80
CA THR A 167 14.87 26.96 -21.04
C THR A 167 15.24 26.28 -22.34
N LEU A 168 16.28 26.78 -23.00
CA LEU A 168 16.74 26.23 -24.26
C LEU A 168 17.38 24.86 -24.02
N GLY A 169 16.81 23.85 -24.67
CA GLY A 169 17.25 22.47 -24.59
C GLY A 169 18.62 22.24 -25.24
N PRO A 170 19.19 21.04 -25.07
CA PRO A 170 20.56 20.75 -25.50
C PRO A 170 20.77 20.78 -27.02
N ASP A 171 19.70 20.64 -27.79
CA ASP A 171 19.68 20.77 -29.25
C ASP A 171 19.72 22.23 -29.72
N LYS A 172 19.68 23.18 -28.77
CA LYS A 172 19.65 24.62 -28.99
C LYS A 172 18.44 25.10 -29.79
N GLN A 173 17.37 24.30 -29.81
CA GLN A 173 16.16 24.58 -30.61
C GLN A 173 14.87 24.30 -29.82
N THR A 174 14.84 23.28 -28.97
CA THR A 174 13.64 22.94 -28.20
C THR A 174 13.59 23.69 -26.89
N CYS A 175 12.44 24.29 -26.55
CA CYS A 175 12.22 24.98 -25.28
C CYS A 175 11.57 24.04 -24.27
N LEU A 176 12.34 23.69 -23.23
CA LEU A 176 11.94 22.78 -22.16
C LEU A 176 11.38 23.58 -20.99
N ASP A 177 10.31 23.08 -20.40
CA ASP A 177 9.69 23.69 -19.23
C ASP A 177 10.64 23.66 -18.01
N VAL A 178 10.67 24.75 -17.24
CA VAL A 178 11.45 24.83 -16.00
C VAL A 178 10.55 24.47 -14.85
N ASN A 179 10.89 23.40 -14.12
CA ASN A 179 10.11 23.03 -12.94
C ASN A 179 10.50 23.90 -11.74
N GLU A 180 9.79 25.01 -11.53
CA GLU A 180 10.15 25.89 -10.43
C GLU A 180 9.70 25.39 -9.05
N CYS A 181 8.97 24.25 -8.98
CA CYS A 181 8.67 23.56 -7.72
C CYS A 181 9.91 22.93 -7.09
N GLU A 182 10.94 22.59 -7.88
CA GLU A 182 12.22 22.05 -7.38
C GLU A 182 12.97 23.07 -6.51
N LYS A 183 12.69 24.38 -6.70
CA LYS A 183 13.35 25.46 -5.97
C LYS A 183 12.43 26.06 -4.93
N GLY A 184 12.63 25.67 -3.66
CA GLY A 184 11.90 26.24 -2.53
C GLY A 184 10.39 25.99 -2.60
N ASN A 185 9.98 24.80 -3.07
CA ASN A 185 8.58 24.39 -3.24
C ASN A 185 7.75 25.38 -4.08
N GLY A 186 8.38 26.06 -5.04
CA GLY A 186 7.72 27.10 -5.82
C GLY A 186 7.13 28.26 -5.00
N GLY A 187 7.60 28.48 -3.77
CA GLY A 187 7.00 29.44 -2.85
C GLY A 187 5.63 29.04 -2.29
N CYS A 188 5.18 27.80 -2.54
CA CYS A 188 3.94 27.25 -1.99
C CYS A 188 4.12 26.84 -0.52
N ALA A 189 3.11 27.08 0.30
CA ALA A 189 3.11 26.69 1.71
C ALA A 189 2.99 25.18 1.93
N GLU A 190 2.26 24.49 1.04
CA GLU A 190 2.00 23.04 1.15
C GLU A 190 2.41 22.32 -0.13
N VAL A 191 1.54 22.27 -1.15
CA VAL A 191 1.78 21.51 -2.38
C VAL A 191 2.08 22.46 -3.54
N CYS A 192 3.14 22.19 -4.29
CA CYS A 192 3.46 22.86 -5.55
C CYS A 192 3.24 21.93 -6.73
N VAL A 193 2.53 22.41 -7.74
CA VAL A 193 2.24 21.70 -8.98
C VAL A 193 2.85 22.46 -10.14
N ASN A 194 3.75 21.81 -10.87
CA ASN A 194 4.40 22.40 -12.04
C ASN A 194 3.45 22.42 -13.25
N THR A 195 3.41 23.52 -13.97
CA THR A 195 2.52 23.75 -15.13
C THR A 195 3.32 24.27 -16.31
N LYS A 196 2.85 24.14 -17.55
CA LYS A 196 3.62 24.62 -18.71
C LYS A 196 3.90 26.13 -18.60
N GLY A 197 5.17 26.50 -18.49
CA GLY A 197 5.71 27.85 -18.36
C GLY A 197 5.51 28.50 -16.98
N SER A 198 5.05 27.77 -15.95
CA SER A 198 4.72 28.33 -14.63
C SER A 198 4.50 27.26 -13.56
N ARG A 199 3.98 27.64 -12.39
CA ARG A 199 3.54 26.72 -11.32
C ARG A 199 2.26 27.19 -10.64
N GLN A 200 1.54 26.26 -10.02
CA GLN A 200 0.38 26.54 -9.18
C GLN A 200 0.55 25.90 -7.78
N CYS A 201 -0.02 26.55 -6.76
CA CYS A 201 -0.01 26.01 -5.39
C CYS A 201 -1.36 25.37 -5.05
N GLU A 202 -1.31 24.26 -4.35
CA GLU A 202 -2.49 23.53 -3.85
C GLU A 202 -2.39 23.29 -2.35
N CYS A 203 -3.55 23.11 -1.72
CA CYS A 203 -3.67 22.90 -0.28
C CYS A 203 -4.15 21.48 0.03
N GLY A 204 -3.62 20.92 1.11
CA GLY A 204 -4.01 19.62 1.60
C GLY A 204 -5.47 19.58 2.12
N PRO A 205 -5.95 18.37 2.48
CA PRO A 205 -7.34 18.16 2.86
C PRO A 205 -7.82 19.12 3.97
N GLY A 206 -8.99 19.73 3.74
CA GLY A 206 -9.64 20.62 4.72
C GLY A 206 -9.10 22.05 4.76
N ARG A 207 -8.24 22.43 3.81
CA ARG A 207 -7.71 23.79 3.65
C ARG A 207 -8.01 24.34 2.27
N VAL A 208 -7.95 25.66 2.13
CA VAL A 208 -8.14 26.37 0.86
C VAL A 208 -6.99 27.34 0.63
N LEU A 209 -6.65 27.54 -0.64
CA LEU A 209 -5.62 28.49 -1.05
C LEU A 209 -6.07 29.91 -0.67
N ASP A 210 -5.16 30.64 -0.06
CA ASP A 210 -5.36 32.02 0.34
C ASP A 210 -5.23 32.97 -0.85
N ASP A 211 -5.64 34.22 -0.66
CA ASP A 211 -5.76 35.22 -1.72
C ASP A 211 -4.40 35.59 -2.35
N ASN A 212 -3.30 35.26 -1.67
CA ASN A 212 -1.94 35.42 -2.20
C ASN A 212 -1.51 34.30 -3.16
N GLY A 213 -2.33 33.27 -3.37
CA GLY A 213 -2.04 32.15 -4.27
C GLY A 213 -0.93 31.20 -3.79
N HIS A 214 -0.45 31.35 -2.56
CA HIS A 214 0.71 30.63 -2.04
C HIS A 214 0.50 29.98 -0.67
N THR A 215 -0.30 30.60 0.21
CA THR A 215 -0.54 30.08 1.58
C THR A 215 -1.87 29.36 1.70
N CYS A 216 -1.96 28.41 2.63
CA CYS A 216 -3.18 27.63 2.88
C CYS A 216 -3.84 28.03 4.19
N LYS A 217 -5.16 28.29 4.16
CA LYS A 217 -5.99 28.62 5.33
C LYS A 217 -7.03 27.54 5.59
N GLU A 218 -7.37 27.33 6.86
CA GLU A 218 -8.44 26.39 7.22
C GLU A 218 -9.80 26.85 6.69
N ILE A 219 -10.64 25.89 6.31
CA ILE A 219 -12.00 26.19 5.85
C ILE A 219 -12.85 26.64 7.04
N ALA A 220 -13.28 27.89 7.02
CA ALA A 220 -14.14 28.46 8.05
C ALA A 220 -15.63 28.08 7.83
N GLY A 221 -16.02 26.88 8.25
CA GLY A 221 -17.44 26.48 8.29
C GLY A 221 -18.00 25.89 6.99
N CYS A 222 -19.25 25.44 7.05
CA CYS A 222 -19.95 24.82 5.91
C CYS A 222 -20.22 25.78 4.74
N HIS A 223 -20.22 27.09 4.98
CA HIS A 223 -20.52 28.10 3.97
C HIS A 223 -19.42 28.25 2.92
N ASN A 224 -18.20 27.80 3.22
CA ASN A 224 -17.08 27.85 2.28
C ASN A 224 -16.70 26.42 1.87
N ASN A 225 -16.73 26.13 0.56
CA ASN A 225 -16.44 24.81 -0.02
C ASN A 225 -17.08 23.62 0.72
N ASN A 226 -18.34 23.75 1.16
CA ASN A 226 -19.06 22.74 1.96
C ASN A 226 -18.30 22.28 3.22
N GLY A 227 -17.47 23.14 3.81
CA GLY A 227 -16.62 22.78 4.94
C GLY A 227 -15.49 21.80 4.62
N GLY A 228 -15.27 21.48 3.34
CA GLY A 228 -14.42 20.38 2.89
C GLY A 228 -15.07 19.00 3.04
N CYS A 229 -16.39 18.91 3.21
CA CYS A 229 -17.09 17.63 3.31
C CYS A 229 -17.39 17.04 1.94
N SER A 230 -17.18 15.72 1.79
CA SER A 230 -17.54 14.98 0.56
C SER A 230 -19.05 14.98 0.26
N HIS A 231 -19.90 15.08 1.29
CA HIS A 231 -21.35 15.00 1.17
C HIS A 231 -22.04 16.17 1.87
N SER A 232 -22.62 15.97 3.04
CA SER A 232 -23.36 17.01 3.74
C SER A 232 -22.50 17.64 4.83
N CYS A 233 -22.63 18.95 5.03
CA CYS A 233 -21.98 19.67 6.11
C CYS A 233 -23.04 20.30 7.03
N ALA A 234 -22.89 20.12 8.34
CA ALA A 234 -23.80 20.67 9.34
C ALA A 234 -23.06 21.53 10.37
N VAL A 235 -23.59 22.71 10.64
CA VAL A 235 -23.11 23.64 11.68
C VAL A 235 -23.68 23.21 13.04
N ILE A 236 -22.82 23.01 14.05
CA ILE A 236 -23.21 22.59 15.41
C ILE A 236 -22.48 23.44 16.44
N LEU A 237 -23.24 24.18 17.25
CA LEU A 237 -22.77 24.91 18.46
C LEU A 237 -21.45 25.69 18.25
N GLY A 238 -21.37 26.49 17.18
CA GLY A 238 -20.19 27.33 16.88
C GLY A 238 -19.07 26.60 16.13
N SER A 239 -19.25 25.33 15.80
CA SER A 239 -18.36 24.51 14.95
C SER A 239 -19.13 23.91 13.78
N TYR A 240 -18.51 23.03 13.00
CA TYR A 240 -19.18 22.33 11.91
C TYR A 240 -18.63 20.91 11.73
N ARG A 241 -19.48 19.98 11.25
CA ARG A 241 -19.10 18.59 10.99
C ARG A 241 -19.68 18.06 9.68
N CYS A 242 -18.99 17.11 9.09
CA CYS A 242 -19.47 16.40 7.91
C CYS A 242 -20.45 15.28 8.30
N LEU A 243 -21.47 15.07 7.48
CA LEU A 243 -22.54 14.09 7.65
C LEU A 243 -22.60 13.21 6.41
N CYS A 244 -22.74 11.90 6.63
CA CYS A 244 -22.83 10.92 5.57
C CYS A 244 -24.28 10.50 5.28
N PRO A 245 -24.61 10.23 4.00
CA PRO A 245 -25.86 9.58 3.63
C PRO A 245 -26.05 8.23 4.34
N ARG A 246 -27.30 7.74 4.38
CA ARG A 246 -27.60 6.44 5.02
C ARG A 246 -26.77 5.31 4.38
N GLY A 247 -26.10 4.53 5.22
CA GLY A 247 -25.30 3.38 4.81
C GLY A 247 -23.85 3.71 4.42
N LEU A 248 -23.41 4.97 4.55
CA LEU A 248 -22.01 5.38 4.47
C LEU A 248 -21.53 5.88 5.83
N GLU A 249 -20.23 5.75 6.07
CA GLU A 249 -19.56 6.16 7.30
C GLU A 249 -18.53 7.25 7.02
N LEU A 250 -18.30 8.13 8.00
CA LEU A 250 -17.32 9.20 7.86
C LEU A 250 -15.92 8.63 8.11
N GLY A 251 -15.02 8.77 7.13
CA GLY A 251 -13.64 8.33 7.22
C GLY A 251 -12.81 9.13 8.23
N ASP A 252 -11.57 8.71 8.48
CA ASP A 252 -10.75 9.29 9.56
C ASP A 252 -10.30 10.73 9.31
N ASP A 253 -10.31 11.17 8.06
CA ASP A 253 -10.14 12.59 7.71
C ASP A 253 -11.28 13.47 8.26
N ARG A 254 -12.37 12.86 8.76
CA ARG A 254 -13.61 13.48 9.24
C ARG A 254 -14.31 14.33 8.16
N ARG A 255 -14.02 14.06 6.89
CA ARG A 255 -14.51 14.81 5.72
C ARG A 255 -15.15 13.91 4.66
N THR A 256 -14.58 12.74 4.42
CA THR A 256 -14.93 11.86 3.31
C THR A 256 -15.84 10.73 3.77
N CYS A 257 -16.97 10.52 3.08
CA CYS A 257 -17.86 9.40 3.37
C CYS A 257 -17.43 8.18 2.57
N GLN A 258 -17.28 7.06 3.26
CA GLN A 258 -16.75 5.82 2.73
C GLN A 258 -17.74 4.67 2.95
N VAL A 259 -17.62 3.63 2.15
CA VAL A 259 -18.43 2.42 2.30
C VAL A 259 -17.94 1.65 3.53
N PRO A 260 -18.83 1.14 4.39
CA PRO A 260 -18.43 0.32 5.53
C PRO A 260 -17.73 -0.97 5.08
N VAL A 261 -16.51 -1.17 5.58
CA VAL A 261 -15.71 -2.38 5.38
C VAL A 261 -15.41 -3.01 6.73
N GLN A 262 -15.75 -4.29 6.89
CA GLN A 262 -15.43 -5.07 8.08
C GLN A 262 -14.24 -5.99 7.75
N CYS A 263 -13.10 -5.72 8.37
CA CYS A 263 -11.88 -6.48 8.16
C CYS A 263 -11.71 -7.55 9.24
N GLY A 264 -12.00 -8.80 8.92
CA GLY A 264 -11.63 -9.98 9.72
C GLY A 264 -10.47 -10.74 9.08
N SER A 265 -9.67 -11.45 9.89
CA SER A 265 -8.54 -12.26 9.39
C SER A 265 -8.97 -13.35 8.42
N SER A 266 -10.13 -13.98 8.67
CA SER A 266 -10.69 -15.05 7.84
C SER A 266 -11.76 -14.58 6.86
N SER A 267 -12.34 -13.39 7.07
CA SER A 267 -13.37 -12.82 6.19
C SER A 267 -13.38 -11.30 6.24
N ILE A 268 -13.27 -10.69 5.07
CA ILE A 268 -13.48 -9.27 4.80
C ILE A 268 -14.87 -9.13 4.18
N GLU A 269 -15.69 -8.25 4.75
CA GLU A 269 -17.06 -7.99 4.33
C GLU A 269 -17.24 -6.52 3.96
N VAL A 270 -17.63 -6.28 2.70
CA VAL A 270 -17.90 -4.93 2.17
C VAL A 270 -19.40 -4.81 1.94
N SER A 271 -20.04 -3.84 2.57
CA SER A 271 -21.49 -3.65 2.49
C SER A 271 -21.83 -2.37 1.77
N VAL A 272 -22.24 -2.48 0.50
CA VAL A 272 -22.56 -1.33 -0.35
C VAL A 272 -24.07 -1.07 -0.37
N PRO A 273 -24.55 0.12 0.04
CA PRO A 273 -25.97 0.47 -0.04
C PRO A 273 -26.50 0.40 -1.48
N LYS A 274 -27.66 -0.23 -1.68
CA LYS A 274 -28.24 -0.36 -3.03
C LYS A 274 -28.60 0.96 -3.68
N ASP A 275 -29.01 1.94 -2.88
CA ASP A 275 -29.40 3.27 -3.36
C ASP A 275 -28.24 3.98 -4.07
N LEU A 276 -26.99 3.64 -3.72
CA LEU A 276 -25.79 4.19 -4.35
C LEU A 276 -25.41 3.47 -5.66
N VAL A 277 -25.84 2.21 -5.83
CA VAL A 277 -25.36 1.35 -6.93
C VAL A 277 -26.43 0.92 -7.91
N GLY A 278 -27.68 1.38 -7.75
CA GLY A 278 -28.66 1.54 -8.83
C GLY A 278 -28.71 0.46 -9.91
N GLY A 279 -28.83 -0.83 -9.53
CA GLY A 279 -28.96 -1.93 -10.49
C GLY A 279 -27.66 -2.56 -11.01
N LEU A 280 -26.50 -2.13 -10.50
CA LEU A 280 -25.21 -2.75 -10.77
C LEU A 280 -25.05 -4.11 -10.05
N GLU A 281 -24.46 -5.08 -10.73
CA GLU A 281 -23.84 -6.27 -10.15
C GLU A 281 -22.42 -5.95 -9.73
N LEU A 282 -22.14 -6.15 -8.45
CA LEU A 282 -20.81 -5.94 -7.88
C LEU A 282 -20.02 -7.25 -7.87
N PHE A 283 -18.73 -7.17 -8.19
CA PHE A 283 -17.78 -8.28 -8.10
C PHE A 283 -16.39 -7.75 -7.70
N LEU A 284 -15.51 -8.63 -7.22
CA LEU A 284 -14.14 -8.28 -6.83
C LEU A 284 -13.15 -8.42 -8.00
N SER A 285 -11.85 -8.21 -7.77
CA SER A 285 -10.79 -8.43 -8.76
C SER A 285 -10.92 -9.78 -9.47
N ASN A 286 -11.34 -10.82 -8.75
CA ASN A 286 -11.86 -12.04 -9.36
C ASN A 286 -13.39 -11.95 -9.57
N SER A 287 -13.81 -11.97 -10.83
CA SER A 287 -15.22 -11.82 -11.26
C SER A 287 -16.15 -12.97 -10.83
N SER A 288 -15.59 -14.08 -10.33
CA SER A 288 -16.38 -15.17 -9.73
C SER A 288 -16.88 -14.81 -8.33
N CYS A 289 -16.22 -13.86 -7.65
CA CYS A 289 -16.62 -13.38 -6.34
C CYS A 289 -17.61 -12.22 -6.50
N ARG A 290 -18.90 -12.55 -6.51
CA ARG A 290 -20.00 -11.61 -6.72
C ARG A 290 -20.65 -11.19 -5.40
N GLY A 291 -21.11 -9.95 -5.35
CA GLY A 291 -21.88 -9.42 -4.23
C GLY A 291 -23.27 -10.03 -4.16
N VAL A 292 -23.67 -10.39 -2.94
CA VAL A 292 -25.01 -10.93 -2.65
C VAL A 292 -25.87 -9.81 -2.10
N SER A 293 -27.04 -9.61 -2.70
CA SER A 293 -27.97 -8.55 -2.28
C SER A 293 -28.87 -9.04 -1.13
N ASN A 294 -28.84 -8.36 0.01
CA ASN A 294 -29.71 -8.61 1.16
C ASN A 294 -30.93 -7.66 1.21
N GLY A 295 -31.47 -7.27 0.05
CA GLY A 295 -32.62 -6.36 -0.02
C GLY A 295 -32.26 -4.87 0.04
N THR A 296 -31.49 -4.42 1.05
CA THR A 296 -31.09 -3.01 1.24
C THR A 296 -29.63 -2.72 0.86
N HIS A 297 -28.74 -3.70 1.02
CA HIS A 297 -27.31 -3.61 0.71
C HIS A 297 -26.89 -4.75 -0.21
N ILE A 298 -25.78 -4.55 -0.91
CA ILE A 298 -25.02 -5.58 -1.62
C ILE A 298 -23.78 -5.87 -0.80
N THR A 299 -23.67 -7.11 -0.34
CA THR A 299 -22.59 -7.56 0.54
C THR A 299 -21.62 -8.41 -0.26
N LEU A 300 -20.34 -8.03 -0.28
CA LEU A 300 -19.25 -8.85 -0.82
C LEU A 300 -18.47 -9.45 0.35
N ARG A 301 -18.27 -10.77 0.33
CA ARG A 301 -17.48 -11.49 1.33
C ARG A 301 -16.31 -12.19 0.65
N PHE A 302 -15.12 -11.94 1.14
CA PHE A 302 -13.87 -12.52 0.65
C PHE A 302 -12.86 -12.62 1.79
N SER A 303 -11.62 -13.01 1.50
CA SER A 303 -10.54 -13.08 2.50
C SER A 303 -9.22 -12.65 1.88
N LEU A 304 -8.16 -12.60 2.69
CA LEU A 304 -6.80 -12.29 2.23
C LEU A 304 -6.25 -13.29 1.18
N LYS A 305 -6.81 -14.50 1.09
CA LYS A 305 -6.37 -15.56 0.15
C LYS A 305 -7.23 -15.69 -1.10
N THR A 306 -8.43 -15.14 -1.07
CA THR A 306 -9.45 -15.42 -2.07
C THR A 306 -9.74 -14.18 -2.90
N CYS A 307 -10.46 -14.37 -4.00
CA CYS A 307 -11.00 -13.26 -4.81
C CYS A 307 -9.97 -12.28 -5.39
N GLY A 308 -8.70 -12.70 -5.53
CA GLY A 308 -7.64 -11.87 -6.11
C GLY A 308 -7.16 -10.74 -5.19
N THR A 309 -7.32 -10.89 -3.87
CA THR A 309 -6.78 -9.95 -2.88
C THR A 309 -5.25 -9.97 -2.94
N VAL A 310 -4.65 -8.78 -3.04
CA VAL A 310 -3.19 -8.59 -2.99
C VAL A 310 -2.81 -8.30 -1.54
N VAL A 311 -1.78 -8.97 -1.03
CA VAL A 311 -1.34 -8.81 0.36
C VAL A 311 0.13 -8.42 0.36
N GLU A 312 0.43 -7.28 0.98
CA GLU A 312 1.77 -6.73 1.10
C GLU A 312 2.07 -6.39 2.56
N VAL A 313 3.34 -6.40 2.93
CA VAL A 313 3.78 -5.95 4.26
C VAL A 313 4.48 -4.62 4.06
N ILE A 314 3.92 -3.57 4.64
CA ILE A 314 4.43 -2.20 4.52
C ILE A 314 4.65 -1.71 5.95
N ASP A 315 5.89 -1.37 6.28
CA ASP A 315 6.33 -0.97 7.63
C ASP A 315 5.96 -2.00 8.73
N ASP A 316 5.11 -1.62 9.69
CA ASP A 316 4.64 -2.44 10.82
C ASP A 316 3.22 -3.00 10.62
N LYS A 317 2.74 -3.09 9.37
CA LYS A 317 1.38 -3.53 9.05
C LYS A 317 1.36 -4.52 7.88
N ILE A 318 0.40 -5.43 7.93
CA ILE A 318 0.00 -6.28 6.80
C ILE A 318 -1.16 -5.57 6.12
N VAL A 319 -1.04 -5.29 4.83
CA VAL A 319 -2.02 -4.54 4.05
C VAL A 319 -2.61 -5.47 3.00
N GLY A 320 -3.89 -5.78 3.13
CA GLY A 320 -4.66 -6.53 2.14
C GLY A 320 -5.49 -5.58 1.28
N THR A 321 -5.31 -5.61 -0.03
CA THR A 321 -6.02 -4.76 -0.99
C THR A 321 -6.84 -5.57 -1.99
N ASN A 322 -8.05 -5.10 -2.31
CA ASN A 322 -8.91 -5.67 -3.35
C ASN A 322 -9.75 -4.54 -4.00
N LEU A 323 -10.33 -4.78 -5.18
CA LEU A 323 -11.09 -3.79 -5.93
C LEU A 323 -12.50 -4.30 -6.20
N VAL A 324 -13.52 -3.63 -5.65
CA VAL A 324 -14.91 -3.89 -5.98
C VAL A 324 -15.26 -3.14 -7.26
N THR A 325 -15.74 -3.87 -8.26
CA THR A 325 -16.19 -3.35 -9.54
C THR A 325 -17.69 -3.58 -9.69
N GLY A 326 -18.43 -2.55 -10.08
CA GLY A 326 -19.86 -2.64 -10.43
C GLY A 326 -20.10 -2.55 -11.93
N LEU A 327 -20.78 -3.55 -12.49
CA LEU A 327 -21.24 -3.54 -13.88
C LEU A 327 -22.77 -3.67 -13.96
N PRO A 328 -23.41 -3.23 -15.05
CA PRO A 328 -24.86 -3.32 -15.20
C PRO A 328 -25.31 -4.76 -15.36
N LYS A 329 -26.51 -5.09 -14.86
CA LYS A 329 -27.16 -6.36 -15.18
C LYS A 329 -27.49 -6.43 -16.67
N SER A 330 -26.75 -7.25 -17.43
CA SER A 330 -27.14 -7.62 -18.79
C SER A 330 -28.21 -8.72 -18.74
N SER A 331 -29.44 -8.41 -19.15
CA SER A 331 -30.51 -9.42 -19.29
C SER A 331 -30.20 -10.42 -20.42
N PRO A 332 -30.35 -11.74 -20.22
CA PRO A 332 -30.42 -12.71 -21.31
C PRO A 332 -31.83 -13.29 -21.47
N GLY A 333 -32.33 -13.30 -22.70
CA GLY A 333 -33.48 -14.11 -23.10
C GLY A 333 -33.53 -14.27 -24.62
N PRO A 334 -33.44 -15.50 -25.18
CA PRO A 334 -33.64 -15.71 -26.60
C PRO A 334 -35.15 -15.81 -26.89
N GLY A 335 -35.73 -14.73 -27.42
CA GLY A 335 -37.08 -14.76 -27.97
C GLY A 335 -37.91 -13.51 -27.71
N SER A 336 -37.68 -12.45 -28.47
CA SER A 336 -38.69 -11.84 -29.34
C SER A 336 -38.07 -10.63 -30.02
N GLY A 337 -38.29 -10.51 -31.33
CA GLY A 337 -37.80 -9.38 -32.09
C GLY A 337 -38.59 -8.12 -31.77
N SER A 338 -37.90 -7.08 -31.31
CA SER A 338 -38.21 -5.69 -31.63
C SER A 338 -37.02 -4.83 -31.21
N ASN A 339 -36.42 -4.18 -32.20
CA ASN A 339 -35.40 -3.15 -32.01
C ASN A 339 -36.02 -1.99 -31.22
N THR A 340 -35.51 -1.70 -30.01
CA THR A 340 -35.26 -0.37 -29.42
C THR A 340 -35.01 -0.52 -27.91
N ASP A 341 -33.74 -0.64 -27.54
CA ASP A 341 -33.11 0.07 -26.41
C ASP A 341 -31.63 -0.34 -26.31
N MET A 342 -30.85 0.06 -27.32
CA MET A 342 -29.38 0.06 -27.26
C MET A 342 -28.90 1.37 -26.62
N ILE A 343 -29.26 1.58 -25.36
CA ILE A 343 -28.63 2.60 -24.52
C ILE A 343 -28.30 1.96 -23.17
N ILE A 344 -27.13 1.35 -23.07
CA ILE A 344 -26.49 1.05 -21.78
C ILE A 344 -25.64 2.27 -21.44
N ARG A 345 -26.23 3.21 -20.71
CA ARG A 345 -25.49 4.30 -20.05
C ARG A 345 -25.19 3.85 -18.64
N THR A 346 -23.98 3.41 -18.35
CA THR A 346 -23.67 3.00 -16.98
C THR A 346 -22.26 3.33 -16.59
N SER A 347 -22.19 4.28 -15.66
CA SER A 347 -21.12 4.55 -14.74
C SER A 347 -20.59 3.23 -14.14
N LYS A 348 -19.33 2.90 -14.44
CA LYS A 348 -18.62 1.78 -13.81
C LYS A 348 -18.23 2.21 -12.40
N LEU A 349 -18.72 1.50 -11.39
CA LEU A 349 -18.30 1.73 -10.00
C LEU A 349 -16.97 1.02 -9.78
N LEU A 350 -15.96 1.73 -9.27
CA LEU A 350 -14.69 1.18 -8.80
C LEU A 350 -14.49 1.64 -7.36
N LEU A 351 -14.44 0.69 -6.44
CA LEU A 351 -14.26 0.94 -5.00
C LEU A 351 -13.05 0.15 -4.50
N PRO A 352 -11.90 0.81 -4.28
CA PRO A 352 -10.74 0.16 -3.68
C PRO A 352 -11.02 -0.17 -2.22
N VAL A 353 -10.65 -1.37 -1.80
CA VAL A 353 -10.83 -1.89 -0.44
C VAL A 353 -9.46 -2.22 0.12
N THR A 354 -9.12 -1.61 1.24
CA THR A 354 -7.85 -1.82 1.94
C THR A 354 -8.14 -2.19 3.39
N CYS A 355 -7.57 -3.30 3.85
CA CYS A 355 -7.61 -3.73 5.25
C CYS A 355 -6.18 -3.76 5.78
N GLU A 356 -5.93 -3.09 6.91
CA GLU A 356 -4.65 -3.10 7.58
C GLU A 356 -4.71 -3.98 8.83
N PHE A 357 -3.69 -4.79 9.05
CA PHE A 357 -3.56 -5.64 10.23
C PHE A 357 -2.21 -5.33 10.87
N PRO A 358 -2.08 -5.23 12.21
CA PRO A 358 -0.80 -4.98 12.84
C PRO A 358 0.15 -6.16 12.59
N ARG A 359 1.45 -5.92 12.65
CA ARG A 359 2.43 -6.99 12.48
C ARG A 359 2.78 -7.69 13.81
N HIS A 360 2.62 -6.98 14.92
CA HIS A 360 2.80 -7.48 16.27
C HIS A 360 1.46 -7.92 16.84
N TYR A 361 1.37 -9.19 17.25
CA TYR A 361 0.15 -9.78 17.81
C TYR A 361 0.35 -10.20 19.26
N GLU A 362 -0.59 -9.77 20.07
CA GLU A 362 -0.78 -10.20 21.44
C GLU A 362 -2.08 -10.99 21.48
N VAL A 363 -2.00 -12.27 21.79
CA VAL A 363 -3.15 -13.17 21.77
C VAL A 363 -3.66 -13.37 23.20
N SER A 364 -4.90 -13.77 23.41
CA SER A 364 -5.46 -14.19 24.70
C SER A 364 -6.45 -15.33 24.48
N ASP A 365 -6.35 -16.42 25.24
CA ASP A 365 -7.46 -17.37 25.38
C ASP A 365 -7.43 -18.00 26.78
N GLY A 366 -8.25 -17.47 27.68
CA GLY A 366 -8.61 -18.11 28.94
C GLY A 366 -9.98 -18.75 28.77
N TYR A 367 -10.13 -19.99 29.19
CA TYR A 367 -11.37 -20.77 29.04
C TYR A 367 -12.63 -19.97 29.45
N GLN A 368 -13.45 -19.60 28.47
CA GLN A 368 -14.80 -19.06 28.67
C GLN A 368 -15.77 -19.67 27.67
N ALA A 369 -16.86 -20.24 28.18
CA ALA A 369 -17.98 -20.71 27.38
C ALA A 369 -18.52 -19.56 26.53
N SER A 370 -18.80 -19.86 25.25
CA SER A 370 -19.43 -18.95 24.30
C SER A 370 -20.60 -18.19 24.91
N LEU A 371 -20.50 -16.86 24.89
CA LEU A 371 -21.61 -15.95 25.16
C LEU A 371 -21.65 -14.91 24.04
N LEU A 372 -22.77 -14.91 23.31
CA LEU A 372 -23.13 -13.84 22.40
C LEU A 372 -23.06 -12.49 23.13
N GLY A 373 -22.30 -11.55 22.57
CA GLY A 373 -22.32 -10.14 22.95
C GLY A 373 -22.19 -9.26 21.71
N THR A 374 -23.28 -8.65 21.31
CA THR A 374 -23.35 -7.54 20.34
C THR A 374 -23.10 -6.20 21.02
N ALA A 375 -22.28 -5.32 20.43
CA ALA A 375 -22.64 -3.95 19.96
C ALA A 375 -21.40 -3.04 19.73
N LEU A 376 -21.25 -2.61 18.48
CA LEU A 376 -20.79 -1.33 17.89
C LEU A 376 -20.03 -0.28 18.74
N GLU A 377 -18.90 0.23 18.21
CA GLU A 377 -18.63 1.67 17.91
C GLU A 377 -17.40 1.83 16.96
N MET A 378 -17.40 2.87 16.12
CA MET A 378 -16.74 2.98 14.79
C MET A 378 -15.41 3.78 14.75
N ALA A 379 -14.57 3.54 13.72
CA ALA A 379 -13.75 4.52 12.98
C ALA A 379 -13.30 3.93 11.62
N GLY A 380 -13.04 4.78 10.62
CA GLY A 380 -12.86 4.48 9.19
C GLY A 380 -11.46 4.02 8.76
N HIS A 381 -10.62 3.53 9.68
CA HIS A 381 -9.44 2.70 9.42
C HIS A 381 -9.56 1.46 10.32
N ALA A 382 -9.69 0.27 9.75
CA ALA A 382 -9.85 -0.94 10.54
C ALA A 382 -8.50 -1.67 10.70
N LYS A 383 -7.94 -1.65 11.93
CA LYS A 383 -6.89 -2.59 12.38
C LYS A 383 -7.54 -3.96 12.61
N GLY A 384 -7.31 -4.95 11.74
CA GLY A 384 -7.76 -6.34 11.98
C GLY A 384 -6.71 -7.15 12.75
N LEU A 385 -7.08 -8.23 13.46
CA LEU A 385 -6.12 -9.11 14.16
C LEU A 385 -5.86 -10.42 13.39
N PHE A 386 -4.61 -10.91 13.36
CA PHE A 386 -4.19 -12.27 12.98
C PHE A 386 -3.98 -13.09 14.25
N PRO A 387 -5.04 -13.71 14.78
CA PRO A 387 -4.98 -14.38 16.07
C PRO A 387 -4.11 -15.64 16.00
N PHE A 388 -3.13 -15.72 16.88
CA PHE A 388 -2.59 -17.01 17.30
C PHE A 388 -3.49 -17.57 18.41
N SER A 389 -3.20 -18.76 18.92
CA SER A 389 -3.74 -19.36 20.13
C SER A 389 -2.56 -20.00 20.87
N LEU A 390 -2.57 -19.92 22.21
CA LEU A 390 -1.67 -20.72 23.03
C LEU A 390 -2.43 -21.98 23.44
N GLU A 391 -2.12 -23.08 22.79
CA GLU A 391 -2.81 -24.36 23.00
C GLU A 391 -1.96 -25.31 23.84
N LEU A 392 -2.60 -26.04 24.75
CA LEU A 392 -1.98 -27.11 25.52
C LEU A 392 -2.34 -28.44 24.87
N PHE A 393 -1.36 -29.29 24.60
CA PHE A 393 -1.53 -30.56 23.91
C PHE A 393 -1.30 -31.73 24.85
N LYS A 394 -2.00 -32.84 24.59
CA LYS A 394 -1.87 -34.06 25.40
C LYS A 394 -0.54 -34.79 25.21
N SER A 395 0.17 -34.53 24.11
CA SER A 395 1.36 -35.30 23.72
C SER A 395 2.26 -34.55 22.73
N ALA A 396 3.43 -35.12 22.45
CA ALA A 396 4.46 -34.57 21.57
C ALA A 396 4.08 -34.58 20.07
N GLU A 397 2.94 -35.15 19.70
CA GLU A 397 2.40 -35.13 18.33
C GLU A 397 1.67 -33.83 18.00
N PHE A 398 1.33 -33.00 19.00
CA PHE A 398 0.66 -31.70 18.84
C PHE A 398 -0.62 -31.77 17.97
N SER A 399 -1.34 -32.90 18.01
CA SER A 399 -2.56 -33.12 17.22
C SER A 399 -3.84 -32.97 18.04
N GLU A 400 -3.79 -33.23 19.34
CA GLU A 400 -4.94 -33.18 20.24
C GLU A 400 -4.74 -32.17 21.38
N PRO A 401 -5.38 -30.98 21.30
CA PRO A 401 -5.36 -30.03 22.40
C PRO A 401 -6.30 -30.47 23.54
N TYR A 402 -6.00 -30.02 24.76
CA TYR A 402 -6.89 -30.13 25.91
C TYR A 402 -8.13 -29.25 25.72
N ARG A 403 -9.32 -29.79 26.01
CA ARG A 403 -10.59 -29.06 25.96
C ARG A 403 -11.00 -28.48 27.32
N ASP A 404 -10.47 -29.06 28.39
CA ASP A 404 -10.69 -28.66 29.78
C ASP A 404 -9.32 -28.42 30.43
N PRO A 405 -9.24 -27.60 31.49
CA PRO A 405 -8.00 -27.36 32.24
C PRO A 405 -7.25 -28.67 32.56
N PRO A 406 -6.00 -28.83 32.10
CA PRO A 406 -5.27 -30.08 32.28
C PRO A 406 -4.92 -30.29 33.76
N GLN A 407 -5.09 -31.53 34.21
CA GLN A 407 -4.67 -31.99 35.52
C GLN A 407 -3.43 -32.86 35.36
N LEU A 408 -2.28 -32.36 35.82
CA LEU A 408 -0.97 -32.97 35.59
C LEU A 408 -0.22 -33.19 36.91
N HIS A 409 0.63 -34.21 36.95
CA HIS A 409 1.57 -34.47 38.05
C HIS A 409 2.94 -33.85 37.74
N LEU A 410 3.79 -33.68 38.76
CA LEU A 410 5.12 -33.08 38.59
C LEU A 410 6.07 -33.92 37.72
N GLN A 411 5.81 -35.22 37.58
CA GLN A 411 6.58 -36.12 36.71
C GLN A 411 6.14 -36.06 35.23
N ASP A 412 5.02 -35.41 34.94
CA ASP A 412 4.47 -35.34 33.59
C ASP A 412 5.23 -34.30 32.74
N SER A 413 5.01 -34.34 31.43
CA SER A 413 5.48 -33.32 30.50
C SER A 413 4.31 -32.45 30.04
N LEU A 414 4.52 -31.13 30.03
CA LEU A 414 3.61 -30.16 29.48
C LEU A 414 4.00 -29.88 28.02
N TYR A 415 3.08 -30.12 27.10
CA TYR A 415 3.23 -29.78 25.69
C TYR A 415 2.37 -28.56 25.39
N PHE A 416 2.97 -27.50 24.85
CA PHE A 416 2.24 -26.30 24.46
C PHE A 416 2.68 -25.80 23.09
N GLY A 417 1.74 -25.25 22.35
CA GLY A 417 1.95 -24.74 21.01
C GLY A 417 1.42 -23.33 20.88
N VAL A 418 2.16 -22.50 20.16
CA VAL A 418 1.68 -21.23 19.62
C VAL A 418 1.18 -21.54 18.21
N GLU A 419 -0.14 -21.62 18.05
CA GLU A 419 -0.80 -21.99 16.81
C GLU A 419 -1.43 -20.77 16.13
N PRO A 420 -1.23 -20.55 14.82
CA PRO A 420 -2.01 -19.55 14.11
C PRO A 420 -3.43 -20.08 13.90
N ARG A 421 -4.46 -19.23 14.05
CA ARG A 421 -5.83 -19.63 13.64
C ARG A 421 -5.94 -19.90 12.13
N GLU A 422 -5.03 -19.33 11.33
CA GLU A 422 -4.97 -19.56 9.90
C GLU A 422 -3.52 -19.70 9.40
N LYS A 423 -3.22 -20.77 8.66
CA LYS A 423 -1.88 -21.03 8.10
C LYS A 423 -1.74 -20.33 6.73
N VAL A 424 -0.70 -19.52 6.56
CA VAL A 424 -0.41 -18.78 5.32
C VAL A 424 1.00 -19.13 4.84
N GLU A 425 1.15 -19.52 3.57
CA GLU A 425 2.46 -19.82 2.99
C GLU A 425 3.30 -18.54 2.82
N GLY A 426 4.60 -18.62 3.09
CA GLY A 426 5.53 -17.48 2.99
C GLY A 426 5.65 -16.63 4.25
N LEU A 427 4.89 -16.92 5.31
CA LEU A 427 5.04 -16.32 6.63
C LEU A 427 5.73 -17.28 7.62
N ALA A 428 6.45 -16.70 8.58
CA ALA A 428 7.08 -17.41 9.69
C ALA A 428 6.76 -16.69 11.01
N ALA A 429 6.78 -17.40 12.13
CA ALA A 429 6.64 -16.79 13.45
C ALA A 429 7.90 -17.00 14.31
N LEU A 430 8.12 -16.12 15.28
CA LEU A 430 9.13 -16.19 16.33
C LEU A 430 8.44 -15.97 17.69
N VAL A 431 8.60 -16.90 18.62
CA VAL A 431 8.15 -16.69 20.01
C VAL A 431 9.21 -15.85 20.72
N GLU A 432 8.93 -14.57 20.95
CA GLU A 432 9.87 -13.65 21.57
C GLU A 432 10.02 -13.90 23.06
N SER A 433 8.94 -14.25 23.76
CA SER A 433 9.03 -14.66 25.16
C SER A 433 7.90 -15.60 25.54
N CYS A 434 8.15 -16.48 26.50
CA CYS A 434 7.13 -17.23 27.21
C CYS A 434 7.51 -17.30 28.68
N PHE A 435 6.57 -17.00 29.58
CA PHE A 435 6.78 -17.04 31.02
C PHE A 435 5.57 -17.56 31.76
N ALA A 436 5.78 -18.10 32.96
CA ALA A 436 4.73 -18.63 33.80
C ALA A 436 4.47 -17.74 35.02
N THR A 437 3.23 -17.75 35.51
CA THR A 437 2.80 -17.06 36.74
C THR A 437 1.90 -17.99 37.58
N PRO A 438 1.81 -17.78 38.90
CA PRO A 438 0.92 -18.55 39.79
C PRO A 438 -0.55 -18.12 39.71
N SER A 439 -0.89 -17.08 38.94
CA SER A 439 -2.26 -16.62 38.71
C SER A 439 -2.47 -16.18 37.26
N ALA A 440 -3.72 -15.99 36.85
CA ALA A 440 -4.07 -15.55 35.49
C ALA A 440 -3.49 -14.18 35.07
N LYS A 441 -2.97 -13.37 36.00
CA LYS A 441 -2.44 -12.04 35.72
C LYS A 441 -1.01 -12.07 35.19
N ALA A 442 -0.82 -11.58 33.96
CA ALA A 442 0.48 -11.53 33.28
C ALA A 442 1.43 -10.42 33.75
N ASP A 443 0.91 -9.38 34.41
CA ASP A 443 1.62 -8.21 34.91
C ASP A 443 2.24 -8.42 36.32
N GLN A 444 2.11 -9.61 36.90
CA GLN A 444 2.67 -9.90 38.22
C GLN A 444 4.19 -9.81 38.28
N ALA A 445 4.72 -9.40 39.44
CA ALA A 445 6.16 -9.30 39.69
C ALA A 445 6.89 -10.65 39.63
N LEU A 446 6.20 -11.76 39.94
CA LEU A 446 6.77 -13.11 39.91
C LEU A 446 6.50 -13.76 38.54
N LYS A 447 7.53 -13.79 37.68
CA LYS A 447 7.49 -14.41 36.35
C LYS A 447 8.61 -15.44 36.23
N TYR A 448 8.28 -16.65 35.79
CA TYR A 448 9.27 -17.68 35.47
C TYR A 448 9.42 -17.80 33.95
N TYR A 449 10.51 -17.27 33.38
CA TYR A 449 10.70 -17.25 31.93
C TYR A 449 11.18 -18.61 31.40
N LEU A 450 10.39 -19.20 30.51
CA LEU A 450 10.74 -20.38 29.71
C LEU A 450 11.50 -19.97 28.44
N ILE A 451 11.07 -18.87 27.82
CA ILE A 451 11.65 -18.28 26.61
C ILE A 451 11.78 -16.78 26.85
N LYS A 452 12.90 -16.20 26.47
CA LYS A 452 13.18 -14.77 26.58
C LYS A 452 14.02 -14.29 25.41
N ASP A 453 13.62 -13.18 24.79
CA ASP A 453 14.28 -12.56 23.63
C ASP A 453 14.50 -13.54 22.46
N GLY A 454 13.54 -14.46 22.24
CA GLY A 454 13.61 -15.51 21.22
C GLY A 454 14.51 -16.70 21.57
N CYS A 455 15.09 -16.72 22.76
CA CYS A 455 15.96 -17.77 23.25
C CYS A 455 15.28 -18.61 24.33
N ILE A 456 15.52 -19.92 24.33
CA ILE A 456 15.16 -20.78 25.45
C ILE A 456 15.95 -20.31 26.68
N SER A 457 15.24 -19.93 27.74
CA SER A 457 15.82 -19.44 28.99
C SER A 457 15.95 -20.55 30.05
N ASP A 458 15.16 -21.62 29.92
CA ASP A 458 15.20 -22.81 30.75
C ASP A 458 15.68 -23.99 29.91
N ASP A 459 16.85 -24.55 30.23
CA ASP A 459 17.48 -25.64 29.48
C ASP A 459 16.64 -26.93 29.41
N MET A 460 15.58 -27.04 30.23
CA MET A 460 14.63 -28.16 30.20
C MET A 460 13.56 -28.00 29.11
N VAL A 461 13.41 -26.81 28.53
CA VAL A 461 12.45 -26.56 27.44
C VAL A 461 13.01 -27.10 26.13
N ARG A 462 12.21 -27.89 25.42
CA ARG A 462 12.54 -28.41 24.09
C ARG A 462 11.60 -27.83 23.05
N GLN A 463 12.15 -27.27 21.97
CA GLN A 463 11.38 -26.80 20.83
C GLN A 463 11.29 -27.89 19.75
N TYR A 464 10.09 -28.15 19.26
CA TYR A 464 9.82 -29.06 18.15
C TYR A 464 9.60 -28.29 16.85
N SER A 465 10.06 -28.84 15.73
CA SER A 465 9.84 -28.25 14.41
C SER A 465 8.44 -28.61 13.89
N SER A 466 7.60 -27.61 13.63
CA SER A 466 6.35 -27.80 12.89
C SER A 466 6.62 -27.93 11.39
N LYS A 467 5.68 -28.55 10.67
CA LYS A 467 5.67 -28.63 9.20
C LYS A 467 5.51 -27.25 8.54
N ASP A 468 4.85 -26.33 9.22
CA ASP A 468 4.69 -24.93 8.80
C ASP A 468 5.59 -24.01 9.64
N GLN A 469 6.03 -22.89 9.06
CA GLN A 469 6.97 -21.98 9.72
C GLN A 469 6.29 -21.05 10.75
N LEU A 470 4.95 -21.09 10.87
CA LEU A 470 4.13 -20.26 11.75
C LEU A 470 3.88 -20.92 13.11
N SER A 471 3.53 -22.20 13.15
CA SER A 471 3.31 -22.93 14.40
C SER A 471 4.64 -23.17 15.11
N LYS A 472 4.67 -22.95 16.43
CA LYS A 472 5.83 -23.23 17.29
C LYS A 472 5.43 -24.12 18.46
N HIS A 473 6.07 -25.27 18.56
CA HIS A 473 5.75 -26.33 19.51
C HIS A 473 6.85 -26.47 20.56
N TYR A 474 6.46 -26.60 21.82
CA TYR A 474 7.37 -26.68 22.95
C TYR A 474 6.94 -27.79 23.93
N GLN A 475 7.94 -28.36 24.59
CA GLN A 475 7.78 -29.28 25.71
C GLN A 475 8.57 -28.74 26.91
N VAL A 476 7.99 -28.81 28.10
CA VAL A 476 8.67 -28.55 29.37
C VAL A 476 8.19 -29.54 30.43
N PRO A 477 9.05 -30.02 31.36
CA PRO A 477 8.59 -30.76 32.52
C PRO A 477 7.58 -29.95 33.34
N VAL A 478 6.54 -30.59 33.87
CA VAL A 478 5.55 -29.90 34.70
C VAL A 478 6.21 -29.34 35.97
N PHE A 479 5.90 -28.10 36.32
CA PHE A 479 6.44 -27.42 37.50
C PHE A 479 5.34 -26.72 38.30
N LYS A 480 5.65 -26.32 39.54
CA LYS A 480 4.77 -25.53 40.41
C LYS A 480 5.55 -24.43 41.12
N PHE A 481 4.87 -23.33 41.46
CA PHE A 481 5.47 -22.27 42.27
C PHE A 481 5.54 -22.68 43.75
N ILE A 482 6.60 -22.28 44.45
CA ILE A 482 6.77 -22.54 45.88
C ILE A 482 5.77 -21.69 46.67
N GLY A 483 4.95 -22.32 47.51
CA GLY A 483 3.91 -21.66 48.31
C GLY A 483 2.79 -22.64 48.69
N LYS A 484 2.13 -22.43 49.84
CA LYS A 484 1.18 -23.42 50.40
C LYS A 484 -0.09 -23.60 49.55
N ASP A 485 -0.39 -22.64 48.68
CA ASP A 485 -1.62 -22.56 47.88
C ASP A 485 -1.40 -22.52 46.35
N ASN A 486 -0.16 -22.60 45.87
CA ASN A 486 0.17 -22.46 44.44
C ASN A 486 0.04 -23.79 43.68
N ARG A 487 -1.20 -24.26 43.48
CA ARG A 487 -1.51 -25.48 42.72
C ARG A 487 -1.87 -25.21 41.26
N GLU A 488 -1.84 -23.96 40.85
CA GLU A 488 -2.20 -23.53 39.51
C GLU A 488 -1.00 -22.83 38.86
N VAL A 489 -0.80 -23.13 37.58
CA VAL A 489 0.20 -22.46 36.75
C VAL A 489 -0.49 -21.91 35.51
N TYR A 490 -0.14 -20.68 35.16
CA TYR A 490 -0.58 -20.01 33.94
C TYR A 490 0.65 -19.71 33.08
N LEU A 491 0.56 -19.98 31.79
CA LEU A 491 1.60 -19.72 30.80
C LEU A 491 1.25 -18.49 29.97
N HIS A 492 2.25 -17.69 29.67
CA HIS A 492 2.09 -16.46 28.93
C HIS A 492 3.12 -16.33 27.85
N CYS A 493 2.74 -15.92 26.63
CA CYS A 493 3.67 -15.83 25.51
C CYS A 493 3.52 -14.55 24.68
N ARG A 494 4.60 -14.14 24.02
CA ARG A 494 4.65 -13.04 23.05
C ARG A 494 5.21 -13.56 21.74
N VAL A 495 4.60 -13.18 20.61
CA VAL A 495 4.87 -13.76 19.30
C VAL A 495 5.05 -12.65 18.27
N LEU A 496 6.10 -12.78 17.46
CA LEU A 496 6.42 -11.93 16.33
C LEU A 496 6.16 -12.69 15.02
N VAL A 497 5.51 -12.07 14.04
CA VAL A 497 5.33 -12.64 12.69
C VAL A 497 6.28 -11.98 11.70
N CYS A 498 6.86 -12.77 10.79
CA CYS A 498 7.82 -12.36 9.78
C CYS A 498 7.41 -12.81 8.37
N GLY A 499 7.79 -12.03 7.37
CA GLY A 499 7.68 -12.42 5.95
C GLY A 499 8.93 -13.14 5.41
N ALA A 500 8.83 -13.63 4.17
CA ALA A 500 9.93 -14.29 3.47
C ALA A 500 11.15 -13.34 3.30
N GLY A 501 12.30 -13.73 3.85
CA GLY A 501 13.55 -12.96 3.79
C GLY A 501 13.84 -12.09 5.02
N ASP A 502 12.96 -12.08 6.04
CA ASP A 502 13.21 -11.33 7.25
C ASP A 502 14.34 -11.95 8.11
N SER A 503 15.33 -11.13 8.43
CA SER A 503 16.48 -11.52 9.24
C SER A 503 16.11 -11.89 10.69
N ARG A 504 15.03 -11.36 11.26
CA ARG A 504 14.65 -11.58 12.67
C ARG A 504 14.20 -13.02 12.93
N CYS A 505 13.32 -13.57 12.09
CA CYS A 505 12.88 -14.96 12.22
C CYS A 505 13.92 -15.98 11.74
N SER A 506 14.86 -15.57 10.86
CA SER A 506 15.92 -16.45 10.34
C SER A 506 17.19 -16.48 11.20
N GLN A 507 17.48 -15.43 11.98
CA GLN A 507 18.64 -15.38 12.89
C GLN A 507 18.44 -16.16 14.19
N GLY A 508 17.19 -16.37 14.63
CA GLY A 508 16.90 -17.05 15.90
C GLY A 508 17.46 -16.29 17.11
N CYS A 509 17.99 -17.04 18.08
CA CYS A 509 18.43 -16.53 19.38
C CYS A 509 19.62 -15.53 19.28
N ARG A 510 19.41 -14.29 19.77
CA ARG A 510 20.48 -13.27 19.88
C ARG A 510 21.09 -13.26 21.28
N ALA A 511 22.15 -14.05 21.51
CA ALA A 511 22.83 -14.14 22.80
C ALA A 511 23.66 -12.91 23.23
N ARG A 512 23.75 -11.85 22.41
CA ARG A 512 24.51 -10.61 22.73
C ARG A 512 23.80 -9.36 22.22
N LEU A 513 23.09 -8.66 23.11
CA LEU A 513 22.73 -7.26 22.92
C LEU A 513 23.99 -6.41 23.15
N ARG A 514 24.55 -5.86 22.07
CA ARG A 514 25.34 -4.62 22.20
C ARG A 514 24.32 -3.56 22.66
N ARG A 515 24.60 -2.84 23.75
CA ARG A 515 23.76 -1.73 24.24
C ARG A 515 23.52 -0.74 23.09
N GLU A 516 22.41 -0.91 22.38
CA GLU A 516 21.77 0.16 21.64
C GLU A 516 20.75 0.80 22.59
N LEU A 517 20.71 2.12 22.55
CA LEU A 517 19.96 2.97 23.46
C LEU A 517 18.48 2.59 23.41
N TRP A 518 17.99 1.96 24.48
CA TRP A 518 16.57 1.88 24.76
C TRP A 518 16.09 3.28 25.12
N SER A 519 15.36 3.91 24.21
CA SER A 519 14.51 5.07 24.52
C SER A 519 13.29 4.56 25.29
N PRO A 520 13.02 5.04 26.52
CA PRO A 520 11.85 4.65 27.29
C PRO A 520 10.66 5.58 26.97
N GLU A 521 10.02 5.37 25.83
CA GLU A 521 8.71 5.95 25.44
C GLU A 521 8.10 4.90 24.47
N GLU A 522 6.93 4.28 24.63
CA GLU A 522 5.70 4.57 25.35
C GLU A 522 5.09 3.27 25.90
N ASP A 523 4.54 3.34 27.12
CA ASP A 523 3.75 2.30 27.78
C ASP A 523 2.33 2.35 27.20
N GLN A 524 2.08 1.63 26.09
CA GLN A 524 0.74 1.45 25.50
C GLN A 524 0.32 -0.02 25.62
N ASP A 525 -0.61 -0.29 26.55
CA ASP A 525 -1.50 -1.45 26.68
C ASP A 525 -1.06 -2.78 26.02
N HIS A 526 0.00 -3.38 26.57
CA HIS A 526 0.49 -4.70 26.19
C HIS A 526 -0.43 -5.83 26.67
N HIS A 527 -1.26 -6.36 25.79
CA HIS A 527 -2.03 -7.59 26.01
C HIS A 527 -1.10 -8.80 26.04
N VAL A 528 -1.32 -9.72 26.97
CA VAL A 528 -0.46 -10.89 27.13
C VAL A 528 -1.33 -12.13 27.09
N LEU A 529 -0.94 -13.09 26.26
CA LEU A 529 -1.49 -14.44 26.21
C LEU A 529 -1.45 -15.08 27.58
N SER A 530 -2.52 -15.75 27.99
CA SER A 530 -2.52 -16.51 29.24
C SER A 530 -3.23 -17.85 29.01
N GLY A 531 -2.48 -18.94 28.94
CA GLY A 531 -2.97 -20.31 28.91
C GLY A 531 -2.99 -20.92 30.31
N GLY A 532 -4.14 -21.41 30.75
CA GLY A 532 -4.33 -22.00 32.08
C GLY A 532 -5.79 -21.90 32.54
N PRO A 533 -6.11 -22.33 33.77
CA PRO A 533 -5.18 -22.90 34.75
C PRO A 533 -4.68 -24.29 34.34
N ILE A 534 -3.43 -24.58 34.68
CA ILE A 534 -2.89 -25.95 34.71
C ILE A 534 -2.92 -26.39 36.16
N HIS A 535 -3.73 -27.39 36.48
CA HIS A 535 -3.86 -27.89 37.85
C HIS A 535 -2.80 -28.93 38.14
N ILE A 536 -1.96 -28.64 39.13
CA ILE A 536 -0.92 -29.55 39.59
C ILE A 536 -1.51 -30.46 40.68
N LEU A 537 -1.69 -31.73 40.35
CA LEU A 537 -2.15 -32.72 41.30
C LEU A 537 -1.06 -33.00 42.36
N PRO A 538 -1.43 -33.21 43.62
CA PRO A 538 -0.49 -33.71 44.62
C PRO A 538 -0.02 -35.11 44.22
N ASP A 539 1.26 -35.39 44.43
CA ASP A 539 1.84 -36.73 44.23
C ASP A 539 1.20 -37.79 45.15
#